data_AF-A0A2M8N4U8-F1
#
_entry.id   AF-A0A2M8N4U8-F1
#
_cell.length_a   1.000
_cell.length_b   1.000
_cell.length_c   1.000
_cell.angle_alpha   90.00
_cell.angle_beta   90.00
_cell.angle_gamma   90.00
#
_symmetry.space_group_name_H-M   'P 1'
#
loop_
_entity.id
_entity.type
_entity.pdbx_description
1 polymer ?
#
loop_
_entity_poly.entity_id
_entity_poly.type
_entity_poly.pdbx_seq_one_letter_code
_entity_poly.pdbx_strand_id
1 'polypeptide(L)' 'MPTLSRWFIKIGMLYFIAGLMMGVVMLLQPVMGWTASLQVLRPVYLHFLFIGWVTQIIMGVGYWMFPKYSKQ' A
#
# COMPACT_ATOMS: atom_id res chain seq x y z
N MET A 1 -7.64 -16.26 11.59
CA MET A 1 -6.50 -15.59 10.96
C MET A 1 -5.53 -15.10 12.05
N PRO A 2 -4.22 -15.39 11.97
CA PRO A 2 -3.23 -14.91 12.94
C PRO A 2 -3.23 -13.38 13.08
N THR A 3 -2.83 -12.89 14.26
CA THR A 3 -2.69 -11.44 14.52
C THR A 3 -1.78 -10.77 13.50
N LEU A 4 -0.64 -11.41 13.18
CA LEU A 4 0.34 -10.89 12.22
C LEU A 4 -0.27 -10.69 10.82
N SER A 5 -0.97 -11.70 10.28
CA SER A 5 -1.69 -11.58 9.00
C SER A 5 -2.68 -10.41 8.99
N ARG A 6 -3.41 -10.21 10.09
CA ARG A 6 -4.37 -9.09 10.18
C ARG A 6 -3.66 -7.74 10.15
N TRP A 7 -2.51 -7.61 10.80
CA TRP A 7 -1.72 -6.38 10.77
C TRP A 7 -1.19 -6.08 9.37
N PHE A 8 -0.58 -7.06 8.71
CA PHE A 8 -0.11 -6.94 7.33
C PHE A 8 -1.23 -6.46 6.39
N ILE A 9 -2.42 -7.06 6.49
CA ILE A 9 -3.54 -6.67 5.63
C ILE A 9 -4.04 -5.25 5.95
N LYS A 10 -4.22 -4.91 7.24
CA LYS A 10 -4.68 -3.57 7.64
C LYS A 10 -3.71 -2.48 7.22
N ILE A 11 -2.42 -2.69 7.43
CA ILE A 11 -1.36 -1.76 7.02
C ILE A 11 -1.32 -1.66 5.50
N GLY A 12 -1.41 -2.78 4.78
CA GLY A 12 -1.51 -2.81 3.32
C GLY A 12 -2.66 -1.96 2.78
N MET A 13 -3.84 -2.08 3.39
CA MET A 13 -5.00 -1.27 3.02
C MET A 13 -4.82 0.23 3.35
N LEU A 14 -4.14 0.55 4.45
CA LEU A 14 -3.82 1.94 4.78
C LEU A 14 -2.89 2.57 3.74
N TYR A 15 -1.84 1.85 3.33
CA TYR A 15 -0.95 2.28 2.26
C TYR A 15 -1.65 2.41 0.90
N PHE A 16 -2.60 1.52 0.62
CA PHE A 16 -3.42 1.62 -0.59
C PHE A 16 -4.22 2.93 -0.62
N ILE A 17 -4.95 3.23 0.44
CA ILE A 17 -5.75 4.47 0.53
C ILE A 17 -4.84 5.69 0.42
N ALA A 18 -3.73 5.72 1.16
CA ALA A 18 -2.77 6.83 1.09
C ALA A 18 -2.15 6.98 -0.32
N GLY A 19 -1.83 5.86 -0.98
CA GLY A 19 -1.35 5.83 -2.36
C GLY A 19 -2.38 6.37 -3.34
N LEU A 20 -3.64 5.96 -3.23
CA LEU A 20 -4.72 6.49 -4.07
C LEU A 20 -4.91 8.00 -3.89
N MET A 21 -4.92 8.49 -2.64
CA MET A 21 -5.02 9.92 -2.37
C MET A 21 -3.87 10.70 -3.01
N MET A 22 -2.64 10.18 -2.92
CA MET A 22 -1.47 10.79 -3.58
C MET A 22 -1.61 10.77 -5.11
N GLY A 23 -2.11 9.68 -5.68
CA GLY A 23 -2.40 9.57 -7.11
C GLY A 23 -3.43 10.60 -7.59
N VAL A 24 -4.50 10.81 -6.82
CA VAL A 24 -5.52 11.85 -7.11
C VAL A 24 -4.90 13.24 -7.06
N VAL A 25 -4.11 13.55 -6.03
CA VAL A 25 -3.40 14.84 -5.91
C VAL A 25 -2.49 15.08 -7.12
N MET A 26 -1.74 14.07 -7.55
CA MET A 26 -0.85 14.17 -8.72
C MET A 26 -1.62 14.29 -10.04
N LEU A 27 -2.79 13.68 -10.16
CA LEU A 27 -3.67 13.80 -11.33
C LEU A 27 -4.31 15.19 -11.43
N LEU A 28 -4.70 15.76 -10.30
CA LEU A 28 -5.30 17.10 -10.23
C LEU A 28 -4.26 18.23 -10.36
N GLN A 29 -2.98 17.97 -10.08
CA GLN A 29 -1.89 18.94 -10.15
C GLN A 29 -1.90 19.84 -11.40
N PRO A 30 -1.97 19.33 -12.64
CA PRO A 30 -1.99 20.17 -13.84
C PRO A 30 -3.30 20.95 -13.99
N VAL A 31 -4.44 20.40 -13.56
CA VAL A 31 -5.76 21.05 -13.64
C VAL A 31 -5.87 22.22 -12.67
N MET A 32 -5.27 22.07 -11.49
CA MET A 32 -5.32 23.07 -10.41
C MET A 32 -4.17 24.10 -10.50
N GLY A 33 -3.27 23.97 -11.48
CA GLY A 33 -2.12 24.86 -11.65
C GLY A 33 -1.10 24.78 -10.51
N TRP A 34 -1.05 23.67 -9.77
CA TRP A 34 -0.07 23.49 -8.68
C TRP A 34 1.35 23.30 -9.20
N THR A 35 2.34 23.53 -8.34
CA THR A 35 3.75 23.38 -8.69
C THR A 35 4.09 22.01 -9.29
N ALA A 36 4.92 22.00 -10.32
CA ALA A 36 5.42 20.78 -10.97
C ALA A 36 6.28 19.91 -10.02
N SER A 37 6.80 20.48 -8.92
CA SER A 37 7.59 19.74 -7.95
C SER A 37 6.81 18.62 -7.24
N LEU A 38 5.47 18.64 -7.26
CA LEU A 38 4.64 17.54 -6.78
C LEU A 38 4.90 16.22 -7.53
N GLN A 39 5.34 16.28 -8.80
CA GLN A 39 5.66 15.08 -9.57
C GLN A 39 6.91 14.36 -9.06
N VAL A 40 7.75 15.00 -8.23
CA VAL A 40 8.88 14.37 -7.54
C VAL A 40 8.40 13.29 -6.56
N LEU A 41 7.14 13.34 -6.10
CA LEU A 41 6.56 12.31 -5.24
C LEU A 41 6.19 11.02 -5.98
N ARG A 42 6.35 10.96 -7.30
CA ARG A 42 6.01 9.77 -8.10
C ARG A 42 6.66 8.47 -7.61
N PRO A 43 7.96 8.43 -7.25
CA PRO A 43 8.56 7.22 -6.68
C PRO A 43 7.94 6.83 -5.33
N VAL A 44 7.56 7.82 -4.50
CA VAL A 44 6.91 7.60 -3.20
C VAL A 44 5.52 7.00 -3.40
N TYR A 45 4.73 7.56 -4.32
CA TYR A 45 3.45 7.01 -4.74
C TYR A 45 3.57 5.54 -5.18
N LEU A 46 4.55 5.21 -6.03
CA LEU A 46 4.77 3.84 -6.48
C LEU A 46 5.18 2.92 -5.32
N HIS A 47 6.03 3.39 -4.39
CA HIS A 47 6.39 2.60 -3.21
C HIS A 47 5.18 2.33 -2.30
N PHE A 48 4.27 3.29 -2.14
CA PHE A 48 3.03 3.09 -1.37
C PHE A 48 2.16 1.99 -2.00
N LEU A 49 2.04 1.97 -3.33
CA LEU A 49 1.25 0.93 -4.00
C LEU A 49 1.94 -0.44 -4.00
N PHE A 50 3.21 -0.52 -4.41
CA PHE A 50 3.88 -1.80 -4.56
C PHE A 50 4.34 -2.37 -3.22
N ILE A 51 5.17 -1.62 -2.48
CA ILE A 51 5.77 -2.11 -1.24
C ILE A 51 4.79 -1.97 -0.07
N GLY A 52 4.12 -0.82 0.01
CA GLY A 52 3.18 -0.49 1.06
C GLY A 52 1.89 -1.31 0.99
N TRP A 53 1.30 -1.49 -0.19
CA TRP A 53 0.05 -2.22 -0.34
C TRP A 53 0.25 -3.66 -0.82
N VAL A 54 0.71 -3.86 -2.06
CA VAL A 54 0.74 -5.20 -2.69
C VAL A 54 1.58 -6.18 -1.87
N THR A 55 2.83 -5.83 -1.54
CA THR A 55 3.72 -6.73 -0.78
C THR A 55 3.16 -7.03 0.62
N GLN A 56 2.58 -6.05 1.31
CA GLN A 56 1.97 -6.27 2.63
C GLN A 56 0.78 -7.24 2.56
N ILE A 57 -0.07 -7.12 1.53
CA ILE A 57 -1.17 -8.07 1.30
C ILE A 57 -0.63 -9.48 1.03
N ILE A 58 0.37 -9.62 0.16
CA ILE A 58 1.01 -10.91 -0.16
C ILE A 58 1.56 -11.55 1.12
N MET A 59 2.30 -10.80 1.95
CA MET A 59 2.85 -11.31 3.22
C MET A 59 1.74 -11.71 4.19
N GLY A 60 0.70 -10.88 4.35
CA GLY A 60 -0.40 -11.17 5.26
C GLY A 60 -1.21 -12.41 4.87
N VAL A 61 -1.52 -12.55 3.59
CA VAL A 61 -2.22 -13.70 3.02
C VAL A 61 -1.34 -14.94 3.06
N GLY A 62 -0.07 -14.83 2.63
CA GLY A 62 0.89 -15.93 2.65
C GLY A 62 1.10 -16.51 4.05
N TYR A 63 1.23 -15.65 5.07
CA TYR A 63 1.34 -16.11 6.46
C TYR A 63 0.08 -16.86 6.95
N TRP A 64 -1.09 -16.51 6.42
CA TRP A 64 -2.33 -17.21 6.77
C TRP A 64 -2.51 -18.52 6.00
N MET A 65 -2.15 -18.56 4.71
CA MET A 65 -2.26 -19.75 3.86
C MET A 65 -1.21 -20.81 4.19
N PHE A 66 -0.01 -20.42 4.61
CA PHE A 66 1.11 -21.31 4.92
C PHE A 66 1.55 -21.18 6.39
N PRO A 67 0.70 -21.59 7.36
CA PRO A 67 1.06 -21.51 8.76
C PRO A 67 2.23 -22.44 9.10
N LYS A 68 3.25 -21.91 9.79
CA LYS A 68 4.46 -22.66 10.20
C LYS A 68 4.15 -23.85 11.10
N TYR A 69 3.08 -23.76 11.89
CA TYR A 69 2.64 -24.82 12.78
C TYR A 69 1.34 -25.41 12.22
N SER A 70 1.38 -26.69 11.84
CA SER A 70 0.15 -27.44 11.59
C SER A 70 -0.62 -27.46 12.91
N LYS A 71 -1.88 -26.99 12.89
CA LYS A 71 -2.84 -27.47 13.87
C LYS A 71 -2.92 -28.97 13.60
N GLN A 72 -2.64 -29.81 14.59
CA GLN A 72 -2.80 -31.25 14.45
C GLN A 72 -4.18 -31.59 13.90
#